data_AF-A0A1Q7T718-F1
#
_entry.id   AF-A0A1Q7T718-F1
#
_cell.length_a   1.000
_cell.length_b   1.000
_cell.length_c   1.000
_cell.angle_alpha   90.00
_cell.angle_beta   90.00
_cell.angle_gamma   90.00
#
_symmetry.space_group_name_H-M   'P 1'
#
loop_
_entity.id
_entity.type
_entity.pdbx_description
1 polymer ?
#
loop_
_entity_poly.entity_id
_entity_poly.type
_entity_poly.pdbx_seq_one_letter_code
_entity_poly.pdbx_strand_id
1 'polypeptide(L)'
;MTLLITPMIIGGSDLIIPLAGLVPHLAFPLVGLAQFLFGLARPILSINQVSLRQAITPERLQGRMNATVTFVVFGLPTLGALLGGILGQYFGLPGTLVIAAVGEILACVWIVFSPVRTLREEREWPKVLSGNEEGSYVP
;
A
#
# COMPACT_ATOMS: atom_id res chain seq x y z
N MET A 1 12.71 -0.96 6.08
CA MET A 1 12.42 0.25 6.87
C MET A 1 11.47 1.19 6.11
N THR A 2 11.74 1.54 4.85
CA THR A 2 10.87 2.38 4.00
C THR A 2 9.43 1.87 3.88
N LEU A 3 9.22 0.55 3.78
CA LEU A 3 7.88 -0.09 3.70
C LEU A 3 7.01 0.02 4.96
N LEU A 4 7.61 0.34 6.11
CA LEU A 4 6.88 0.51 7.38
C LEU A 4 6.63 1.99 7.69
N ILE A 5 7.54 2.86 7.25
CA ILE A 5 7.46 4.31 7.47
C ILE A 5 6.39 4.95 6.57
N THR A 6 6.30 4.51 5.31
CA THR A 6 5.33 5.08 4.34
C THR A 6 3.85 4.93 4.77
N PRO A 7 3.36 3.77 5.25
CA PRO A 7 1.97 3.65 5.66
C PRO A 7 1.65 4.42 6.95
N MET A 8 2.64 4.63 7.84
CA MET A 8 2.48 5.52 9.00
C MET A 8 2.36 6.99 8.59
N ILE A 9 3.11 7.43 7.57
CA ILE A 9 3.00 8.80 7.03
C ILE A 9 1.64 8.99 6.37
N ILE A 10 1.15 7.99 5.64
CA ILE A 10 -0.14 8.03 4.96
C ILE A 10 -1.28 8.11 5.98
N GLY A 11 -1.37 7.16 6.93
CA GLY A 11 -2.40 7.19 7.96
C GLY A 11 -2.34 8.42 8.88
N GLY A 12 -1.13 8.95 9.13
CA GLY A 12 -0.95 10.23 9.83
C GLY A 12 -1.46 11.44 9.04
N SER A 13 -1.34 11.41 7.71
CA SER A 13 -1.85 12.46 6.82
C SER A 13 -3.38 12.44 6.75
N ASP A 14 -3.99 11.25 6.71
CA ASP A 14 -5.45 11.11 6.64
C ASP A 14 -6.13 11.46 7.97
N LEU A 15 -5.42 11.37 9.10
CA LEU A 15 -5.88 11.87 10.41
C LEU A 15 -6.01 13.41 10.44
N ILE A 16 -5.35 14.14 9.52
CA ILE A 16 -5.45 15.61 9.42
C ILE A 16 -6.79 16.02 8.80
N ILE A 17 -7.42 15.15 8.00
CA ILE A 17 -8.70 15.41 7.30
C ILE A 17 -9.88 15.65 8.27
N PRO A 18 -10.14 14.81 9.30
CA PRO A 18 -11.17 15.12 10.29
C PRO A 18 -10.87 16.39 11.09
N LEU A 19 -9.60 16.73 11.30
CA LEU A 19 -9.19 17.96 11.99
C LEU A 19 -9.44 19.22 11.14
N ALA A 20 -9.28 19.11 9.81
CA ALA A 20 -9.67 20.17 8.88
C ALA A 20 -11.18 20.46 8.91
N GLY A 21 -12.01 19.45 9.20
CA GLY A 21 -13.45 19.61 9.43
C GLY A 21 -13.81 20.43 10.67
N LEU A 22 -12.91 20.51 11.66
CA LEU A 22 -13.09 21.30 12.89
C LEU A 22 -12.64 22.77 12.74
N VAL A 23 -11.80 23.09 11.74
CA VAL A 23 -11.23 24.42 11.53
C VAL A 23 -11.39 24.85 10.05
N PRO A 24 -12.61 25.24 9.62
CA PRO A 24 -12.97 25.39 8.20
C PRO A 24 -12.12 26.42 7.43
N HIS A 25 -11.63 27.44 8.12
CA HIS A 25 -10.83 28.53 7.55
C HIS A 25 -9.40 28.12 7.19
N LEU A 26 -8.89 27.00 7.73
CA LEU A 26 -7.59 26.42 7.39
C LEU A 26 -7.72 25.11 6.61
N ALA A 27 -8.95 24.68 6.28
CA ALA A 27 -9.18 23.39 5.65
C ALA A 27 -8.48 23.26 4.28
N PHE A 28 -8.54 24.31 3.45
CA PHE A 28 -7.92 24.29 2.12
C PHE A 28 -6.39 24.08 2.14
N PRO A 29 -5.60 24.87 2.89
CA PRO A 29 -4.15 24.64 2.97
C PRO A 29 -3.78 23.34 3.71
N LEU A 30 -4.53 22.93 4.74
CA LEU A 30 -4.26 21.68 5.47
C LEU A 30 -4.50 20.44 4.60
N VAL A 31 -5.64 20.39 3.89
CA VAL A 31 -5.94 19.29 2.96
C VAL A 31 -4.96 19.31 1.79
N GLY A 32 -4.58 20.48 1.28
CA GLY A 32 -3.56 20.60 0.23
C GLY A 32 -2.22 20.02 0.65
N LEU A 33 -1.76 20.31 1.86
CA LEU A 33 -0.51 19.76 2.40
C LEU A 33 -0.60 18.25 2.65
N ALA A 34 -1.71 17.77 3.20
CA ALA A 34 -1.95 16.34 3.42
C ALA A 34 -1.93 15.57 2.10
N GLN A 35 -2.64 16.06 1.08
CA GLN A 35 -2.67 15.45 -0.26
C GLN A 35 -1.31 15.49 -0.95
N PHE A 36 -0.52 16.55 -0.73
CA PHE A 36 0.84 16.65 -1.27
C PHE A 36 1.77 15.59 -0.65
N LEU A 37 1.75 15.46 0.68
CA LEU A 37 2.56 14.44 1.39
C LEU A 37 2.13 13.02 1.02
N PHE A 38 0.82 12.78 0.95
CA PHE A 38 0.25 11.53 0.47
C PHE A 38 0.72 11.22 -0.96
N GLY A 39 0.70 12.22 -1.84
CA GLY A 39 1.13 12.12 -3.23
C GLY A 39 2.61 11.77 -3.39
N LEU A 40 3.48 12.18 -2.46
CA LEU A 40 4.90 11.82 -2.47
C LEU A 40 5.15 10.41 -1.91
N ALA A 41 4.44 10.03 -0.85
CA ALA A 41 4.64 8.76 -0.16
C ALA A 41 4.04 7.56 -0.92
N ARG A 42 2.86 7.74 -1.51
CA ARG A 42 2.09 6.65 -2.14
C ARG A 42 2.80 5.97 -3.31
N PRO A 43 3.45 6.68 -4.26
CA PRO A 43 4.13 6.04 -5.38
C PRO A 43 5.29 5.16 -4.92
N ILE A 44 6.05 5.62 -3.92
CA ILE A 44 7.17 4.87 -3.35
C ILE A 44 6.68 3.53 -2.78
N LEU A 45 5.56 3.54 -2.06
CA LEU A 45 4.95 2.31 -1.54
C LEU A 45 4.47 1.40 -2.68
N SER A 46 3.77 1.97 -3.66
CA SER A 46 3.19 1.22 -4.78
C SER A 46 4.25 0.50 -5.61
N ILE A 47 5.34 1.19 -5.97
CA ILE A 47 6.44 0.61 -6.74
C ILE A 47 7.06 -0.56 -5.97
N ASN A 48 7.40 -0.35 -4.68
CA ASN A 48 7.98 -1.43 -3.87
C ASN A 48 7.03 -2.64 -3.75
N GLN A 49 5.72 -2.42 -3.61
CA GLN A 49 4.75 -3.50 -3.57
C GLN A 49 4.66 -4.28 -4.88
N VAL A 50 4.65 -3.59 -6.02
CA VAL A 50 4.59 -4.22 -7.34
C VAL A 50 5.88 -5.00 -7.61
N SER A 51 7.05 -4.38 -7.38
CA SER A 51 8.36 -5.01 -7.58
C SER A 51 8.52 -6.25 -6.71
N LEU A 52 8.06 -6.21 -5.45
CA LEU A 52 8.11 -7.37 -4.58
C LEU A 52 7.27 -8.53 -5.12
N ARG A 53 6.02 -8.25 -5.54
CA ARG A 53 5.14 -9.27 -6.11
C ARG A 53 5.71 -9.86 -7.39
N GLN A 54 6.31 -9.03 -8.24
CA GLN A 54 6.98 -9.48 -9.46
C GLN A 54 8.18 -10.38 -9.13
N ALA A 55 8.98 -10.02 -8.12
CA ALA A 55 10.16 -10.80 -7.72
C ALA A 55 9.82 -12.20 -7.19
N ILE A 56 8.71 -12.35 -6.46
CA ILE A 56 8.30 -13.64 -5.88
C ILE A 56 7.36 -14.45 -6.79
N THR A 57 6.82 -13.85 -7.86
CA THR A 57 5.86 -14.51 -8.75
C THR A 57 6.54 -15.00 -10.03
N PRO A 58 6.49 -16.32 -10.34
CA PRO A 58 7.01 -16.85 -11.60
C PRO A 58 6.38 -16.15 -12.82
N GLU A 59 7.16 -15.92 -13.88
CA GLU A 59 6.73 -15.17 -15.07
C GLU A 59 5.37 -15.65 -15.63
N ARG A 60 5.18 -16.97 -15.73
CA ARG A 60 3.92 -17.58 -16.22
C ARG A 60 2.67 -17.26 -15.39
N LEU A 61 2.84 -16.80 -14.14
CA LEU A 61 1.75 -16.47 -13.22
C LEU A 61 1.58 -14.95 -13.02
N GLN A 62 2.45 -14.12 -13.59
CA GLN A 62 2.39 -12.66 -13.39
C GLN A 62 1.07 -12.06 -13.89
N GLY A 63 0.54 -12.52 -15.03
CA GLY A 63 -0.77 -12.08 -15.53
C GLY A 63 -1.93 -12.40 -14.59
N ARG A 64 -1.95 -13.61 -14.00
CA ARG A 64 -2.96 -14.02 -13.02
C ARG A 64 -2.82 -13.26 -11.71
N MET A 65 -1.60 -13.07 -11.23
CA MET A 65 -1.31 -12.28 -10.03
C MET A 65 -1.79 -10.84 -10.21
N ASN A 66 -1.49 -10.21 -11.34
CA ASN A 66 -1.90 -8.85 -11.62
C ASN A 66 -3.43 -8.70 -11.68
N ALA A 67 -4.13 -9.68 -12.26
CA ALA A 67 -5.59 -9.70 -12.28
C ALA A 67 -6.19 -9.76 -10.87
N THR A 68 -5.69 -10.65 -10.01
CA THR A 68 -6.13 -10.75 -8.60
C THR A 68 -5.85 -9.46 -7.83
N VAL A 69 -4.66 -8.89 -7.98
CA VAL A 69 -4.28 -7.63 -7.33
C VAL A 69 -5.21 -6.50 -7.78
N THR A 70 -5.44 -6.37 -9.08
CA THR A 70 -6.32 -5.34 -9.65
C THR A 70 -7.73 -5.49 -9.09
N PHE A 71 -8.27 -6.71 -9.06
CA PHE A 71 -9.57 -6.99 -8.48
C PHE A 71 -9.66 -6.56 -7.01
N VAL A 72 -8.65 -6.87 -6.20
CA VAL A 72 -8.62 -6.45 -4.78
C VAL A 72 -8.49 -4.94 -4.64
N VAL A 73 -7.60 -4.32 -5.42
CA VAL A 73 -7.30 -2.87 -5.36
C VAL A 73 -8.50 -2.02 -5.75
N PHE A 74 -9.34 -2.47 -6.69
CA PHE A 74 -10.55 -1.74 -7.08
C PHE A 74 -11.82 -2.25 -6.38
N GLY A 75 -11.87 -3.53 -6.01
CA GLY A 75 -13.03 -4.16 -5.39
C GLY A 75 -13.20 -3.80 -3.92
N LEU A 76 -12.15 -3.94 -3.10
CA LEU A 76 -12.25 -3.68 -1.66
C LEU A 76 -12.64 -2.23 -1.34
N PRO A 77 -12.08 -1.20 -2.00
CA PRO A 77 -12.51 0.18 -1.76
C PRO A 77 -13.99 0.42 -2.02
N THR A 78 -14.60 -0.31 -2.96
CA THR A 78 -16.04 -0.21 -3.23
C THR A 78 -16.86 -0.66 -2.01
N LEU A 79 -16.45 -1.75 -1.38
CA LEU A 79 -17.06 -2.22 -0.12
C LEU A 79 -16.78 -1.25 1.04
N GLY A 80 -15.58 -0.71 1.10
CA GLY A 80 -15.19 0.31 2.08
C GLY A 80 -16.04 1.58 1.98
N ALA A 81 -16.35 2.04 0.76
CA ALA A 81 -17.23 3.19 0.53
C ALA A 81 -18.66 2.94 1.00
N LEU A 82 -19.21 1.74 0.74
CA LEU A 82 -20.51 1.32 1.26
C LEU A 82 -20.53 1.32 2.79
N LEU A 83 -19.54 0.69 3.42
CA LEU A 83 -19.41 0.68 4.88
C LEU A 83 -19.23 2.09 5.46
N GLY A 84 -18.41 2.92 4.83
CA GLY A 84 -18.20 4.31 5.21
C GLY A 84 -19.48 5.14 5.11
N GLY A 85 -20.30 4.93 4.09
CA GLY A 85 -21.60 5.58 3.95
C GLY A 85 -22.57 5.19 5.07
N ILE A 86 -22.63 3.88 5.39
CA ILE A 86 -23.45 3.37 6.51
C ILE A 86 -22.96 3.97 7.83
N LEU A 87 -21.66 3.89 8.12
CA LEU A 87 -21.07 4.47 9.32
C LEU A 87 -21.30 5.99 9.40
N GLY A 88 -21.24 6.69 8.26
CA GLY A 88 -21.53 8.11 8.14
C GLY A 88 -22.96 8.48 8.55
N GLN A 89 -23.93 7.61 8.28
CA GLN A 89 -25.32 7.81 8.71
C GLN A 89 -25.50 7.64 10.22
N TYR A 90 -24.77 6.71 10.86
CA TYR A 90 -24.93 6.43 12.29
C TYR A 90 -24.04 7.26 13.21
N PHE A 91 -22.77 7.49 12.83
CA PHE A 91 -21.75 8.14 13.65
C PHE A 91 -21.41 9.56 13.18
N GLY A 92 -22.00 10.02 12.08
CA GLY A 92 -21.68 11.29 11.44
C GLY A 92 -20.30 11.29 10.77
N LEU A 93 -19.99 12.40 10.09
CA LEU A 93 -18.74 12.57 9.35
C LEU A 93 -17.49 12.45 10.25
N PRO A 94 -17.40 13.12 11.42
CA PRO A 94 -16.18 13.09 12.23
C PRO A 94 -15.90 11.69 12.81
N GLY A 95 -16.93 11.01 13.32
CA GLY A 95 -16.80 9.67 13.88
C GLY A 95 -16.37 8.64 12.83
N THR A 96 -16.91 8.74 11.62
CA THR A 96 -16.56 7.86 10.50
C THR A 96 -15.12 8.06 10.05
N LEU A 97 -14.65 9.30 10.00
CA LEU A 97 -13.26 9.61 9.64
C LEU A 97 -12.26 9.09 10.68
N VAL A 98 -12.59 9.18 11.97
CA VAL A 98 -11.76 8.60 13.04
C VAL A 98 -11.70 7.07 12.91
N ILE A 99 -12.84 6.41 12.66
CA ILE A 99 -12.88 4.96 12.46
C ILE A 99 -12.02 4.57 11.25
N ALA A 100 -12.11 5.31 10.15
CA ALA A 100 -11.30 5.07 8.95
C ALA A 100 -9.80 5.22 9.23
N ALA A 101 -9.38 6.30 9.89
CA ALA A 101 -7.99 6.54 10.23
C ALA A 101 -7.42 5.47 11.17
N VAL A 102 -8.18 5.04 12.18
CA VAL A 102 -7.80 3.94 13.07
C VAL A 102 -7.67 2.63 12.27
N GLY A 103 -8.61 2.35 11.37
CA GLY A 103 -8.55 1.19 10.48
C GLY A 103 -7.29 1.16 9.61
N GLU A 104 -6.87 2.32 9.10
CA GLU A 104 -5.65 2.45 8.31
C GLU A 104 -4.38 2.25 9.15
N ILE A 105 -4.33 2.79 10.37
CA ILE A 105 -3.23 2.54 11.30
C ILE A 105 -3.15 1.05 11.65
N LEU A 106 -4.29 0.38 11.85
CA LEU A 106 -4.33 -1.06 12.08
C LEU A 106 -3.86 -1.87 10.86
N ALA A 107 -4.04 -1.38 9.63
CA ALA A 107 -3.48 -2.02 8.44
C ALA A 107 -1.95 -2.06 8.47
N CYS A 108 -1.28 -1.12 9.15
CA CYS A 108 0.17 -1.17 9.36
C CYS A 108 0.59 -2.41 10.17
N VAL A 109 -0.26 -2.87 11.09
CA VAL A 109 0.00 -4.07 11.91
C VAL A 109 0.13 -5.30 11.01
N TRP A 110 -0.70 -5.42 9.96
CA TRP A 110 -0.60 -6.51 8.99
C TRP A 110 0.76 -6.53 8.26
N ILE A 111 1.29 -5.36 7.89
CA ILE A 111 2.61 -5.23 7.24
C ILE A 111 3.74 -5.60 8.20
N VAL A 112 3.60 -5.29 9.50
CA VAL A 112 4.59 -5.66 10.54
C VAL A 112 4.69 -7.17 10.70
N PHE A 113 3.55 -7.88 10.62
CA PHE A 113 3.50 -9.34 10.71
C PHE A 113 3.75 -10.06 9.38
N SER A 114 3.79 -9.33 8.26
CA SER A 114 4.01 -9.93 6.94
C SER A 114 5.48 -10.41 6.79
N PRO A 115 5.72 -11.63 6.28
CA PRO A 115 7.06 -12.21 6.08
C PRO A 115 7.92 -11.51 5.00
N VAL A 116 7.50 -10.33 4.54
CA VAL A 116 8.21 -9.47 3.59
C VAL A 116 9.55 -9.00 4.15
N ARG A 117 9.71 -8.96 5.48
CA ARG A 117 10.99 -8.62 6.12
C ARG A 117 12.07 -9.66 5.86
N THR A 118 11.69 -10.93 5.72
CA THR A 118 12.61 -12.08 5.64
C THR A 118 13.17 -12.28 4.23
N LEU A 119 12.45 -11.83 3.19
CA LEU A 119 12.90 -11.95 1.78
C LEU A 119 14.15 -11.12 1.45
N ARG A 120 14.55 -10.19 2.33
CA ARG A 120 15.79 -9.40 2.15
C ARG A 120 17.05 -10.20 2.51
N GLU A 121 16.93 -11.24 3.32
CA GLU A 121 18.07 -12.05 3.76
C GLU A 121 18.41 -13.18 2.78
N GLU A 122 17.47 -13.62 1.95
CA GLU A 122 17.66 -14.81 1.10
C GLU A 122 18.08 -14.50 -0.36
N ARG A 123 18.46 -13.25 -0.69
CA ARG A 123 18.99 -12.91 -2.03
C ARG A 123 20.47 -13.33 -2.16
N GLU A 124 20.77 -14.59 -1.87
CA GLU A 124 21.89 -15.28 -2.51
C GLU A 124 21.40 -15.77 -3.87
N TRP A 125 21.72 -15.01 -4.91
CA TRP A 125 21.47 -15.43 -6.29
C TRP A 125 22.11 -16.80 -6.51
N PRO A 126 21.37 -17.85 -6.94
CA PRO A 126 21.98 -19.13 -7.23
C PRO A 126 23.04 -18.91 -8.32
N LYS A 127 24.32 -19.22 -8.00
CA LYS A 127 25.46 -19.26 -8.93
C LYS A 127 25.25 -20.21 -10.14
N VAL A 128 24.07 -20.81 -10.26
CA VAL A 128 23.66 -21.73 -11.33
C VAL A 128 23.51 -21.01 -12.68
N LEU A 129 23.26 -19.69 -12.69
CA LEU A 129 23.20 -18.90 -13.94
C LEU A 129 24.53 -18.26 -14.34
N SER A 130 25.59 -18.38 -13.53
CA SER A 130 26.92 -17.84 -13.85
C SER A 130 27.92 -18.91 -14.34
N GLY A 131 27.46 -20.11 -14.67
CA GLY A 131 28.33 -21.26 -14.86
C GLY A 131 28.02 -22.19 -16.03
N ASN A 132 27.28 -21.76 -17.06
CA ASN A 132 27.05 -22.64 -18.22
C ASN A 132 26.71 -21.95 -19.56
N GLU A 133 27.27 -20.76 -19.84
CA GLU A 133 27.20 -20.17 -21.19
C GLU A 133 28.38 -20.58 -22.12
N GLU A 134 29.23 -21.52 -21.72
CA GLU A 134 30.34 -22.01 -22.56
C GLU A 134 30.08 -23.36 -23.27
N GLY A 135 28.87 -23.92 -23.20
CA GLY A 135 28.63 -25.27 -23.71
C GLY A 135 27.37 -25.43 -24.53
N SER A 136 27.53 -25.47 -25.86
CA SER A 136 26.60 -26.04 -26.84
C SER A 136 25.49 -25.11 -27.35
N TYR A 137 25.90 -24.21 -28.24
CA TYR A 137 25.08 -23.78 -29.36
C TYR A 137 25.72 -24.26 -30.65
N VAL A 138 25.48 -25.52 -31.04
CA VAL A 138 25.66 -26.04 -32.42
C VAL A 138 24.79 -27.30 -32.60
N PRO A 139 24.17 -27.56 -33.76
CA PRO A 139 24.07 -26.77 -34.99
C PRO A 139 22.70 -26.12 -35.22
#